data_AF-A0A7S2GVL2-F1
#
_entry.id   AF-A0A7S2GVL2-F1
#
_cell.length_a   1.000
_cell.length_b   1.000
_cell.length_c   1.000
_cell.angle_alpha   90.00
_cell.angle_beta   90.00
_cell.angle_gamma   90.00
#
_symmetry.space_group_name_H-M   'P 1'
#
loop_
_entity.id
_entity.type
_entity.pdbx_description
1 polymer ?
#
loop_
_entity_poly.entity_id
_entity_poly.type
_entity_poly.pdbx_seq_one_letter_code
_entity_poly.pdbx_strand_id
1 'polypeptide(L)'
;PIGRLINRLSFDMRKVDDAILGTITMLLGFLVGFIVTESFILRVVPWRIALMSGPVFVASFFFIYIFRGAAVPLVFHSKFALSTVQDLQATVLTSCVSIRANSMFDGFMARFNHYSHSVIRCHYLIFHVCSCWVQSRVFLCFSCLTCLFA
;
A
#
# COMPACT_ATOMS: atom_id res chain seq x y z
N PRO A 1 -21.58 16.55 -4.34
CA PRO A 1 -20.61 17.63 -4.02
C PRO A 1 -20.47 18.00 -2.51
N ILE A 2 -21.47 17.78 -1.64
CA ILE A 2 -21.29 17.91 -0.18
C ILE A 2 -21.22 16.53 0.50
N GLY A 3 -22.05 15.57 0.08
CA GLY A 3 -22.03 14.19 0.61
C GLY A 3 -20.71 13.45 0.42
N ARG A 4 -19.98 13.69 -0.70
CA ARG A 4 -18.64 13.12 -0.93
C ARG A 4 -17.59 13.69 0.02
N LEU A 5 -17.77 14.93 0.47
CA LEU A 5 -16.87 15.61 1.39
C LEU A 5 -17.13 15.14 2.82
N ILE A 6 -18.40 15.02 3.20
CA ILE A 6 -18.82 14.46 4.50
C ILE A 6 -18.40 12.99 4.62
N ASN A 7 -18.60 12.16 3.59
CA ASN A 7 -18.13 10.76 3.61
C ASN A 7 -16.61 10.67 3.67
N ARG A 8 -15.86 11.52 2.96
CA ARG A 8 -14.41 11.54 3.11
C ARG A 8 -14.00 11.89 4.54
N LEU A 9 -14.62 12.91 5.12
CA LEU A 9 -14.30 13.35 6.48
C LEU A 9 -14.63 12.28 7.53
N SER A 10 -15.80 11.63 7.44
CA SER A 10 -16.19 10.57 8.38
C SER A 10 -15.35 9.29 8.25
N PHE A 11 -15.04 8.85 7.03
CA PHE A 11 -14.19 7.68 6.81
C PHE A 11 -12.71 7.95 7.10
N ASP A 12 -12.22 9.16 6.80
CA ASP A 12 -10.84 9.53 7.11
C ASP A 12 -10.65 9.69 8.63
N MET A 13 -11.61 10.27 9.36
CA MET A 13 -11.55 10.32 10.83
C MET A 13 -11.55 8.92 11.46
N ARG A 14 -12.42 8.01 10.99
CA ARG A 14 -12.39 6.62 11.48
C ARG A 14 -11.04 5.93 11.22
N LYS A 15 -10.40 6.21 10.08
CA LYS A 15 -9.05 5.68 9.79
C LYS A 15 -7.97 6.32 10.67
N VAL A 16 -8.12 7.61 10.99
CA VAL A 16 -7.23 8.30 11.92
C VAL A 16 -7.32 7.68 13.31
N ASP A 17 -8.52 7.40 13.79
CA ASP A 17 -8.72 6.90 15.15
C ASP A 17 -8.26 5.44 15.30
N ASP A 18 -8.67 4.53 14.40
CA ASP A 18 -8.38 3.10 14.57
C ASP A 18 -7.05 2.68 13.92
N ALA A 19 -6.77 3.15 12.70
CA ALA A 19 -5.68 2.59 11.90
C ALA A 19 -4.34 3.32 12.09
N ILE A 20 -4.35 4.65 12.31
CA ILE A 20 -3.10 5.41 12.47
C ILE A 20 -2.41 5.05 13.79
N LEU A 21 -3.15 4.97 14.90
CA LEU A 21 -2.57 4.59 16.20
C LEU A 21 -1.94 3.20 16.17
N GLY A 22 -2.65 2.22 15.59
CA GLY A 22 -2.11 0.87 15.42
C GLY A 22 -0.87 0.84 14.50
N THR A 23 -0.92 1.57 13.39
CA THR A 23 0.22 1.62 12.44
C THR A 23 1.44 2.29 13.06
N ILE A 24 1.26 3.40 13.78
CA ILE A 24 2.34 4.14 14.44
C ILE A 24 2.97 3.28 15.54
N THR A 25 2.16 2.62 16.38
CA THR A 25 2.69 1.77 17.45
C THR A 25 3.46 0.57 16.90
N MET A 26 2.96 -0.08 15.84
CA MET A 26 3.69 -1.15 15.14
C MET A 26 4.99 -0.64 14.50
N LEU A 27 4.97 0.53 13.87
CA LEU A 27 6.16 1.13 13.25
C LEU A 27 7.22 1.48 14.30
N LEU A 28 6.81 2.11 15.41
CA LEU A 28 7.71 2.44 16.52
C LEU A 28 8.27 1.17 17.16
N GLY A 29 7.43 0.16 17.40
CA GLY A 29 7.86 -1.14 17.92
C GLY A 29 8.87 -1.82 17.00
N PHE A 30 8.64 -1.79 15.69
CA PHE A 30 9.58 -2.30 14.69
C PHE A 30 10.90 -1.53 14.70
N LEU A 31 10.88 -0.20 14.72
CA LEU A 31 12.09 0.62 14.75
C LEU A 31 12.92 0.41 16.02
N VAL A 32 12.26 0.37 17.18
CA VAL A 32 12.93 0.10 18.46
C VAL A 32 13.54 -1.30 18.46
N GLY A 33 12.77 -2.31 18.03
CA GLY A 33 13.26 -3.69 17.90
C GLY A 33 14.47 -3.77 16.97
N PHE A 34 14.38 -3.18 15.78
CA PHE A 34 15.46 -3.14 14.81
C PHE A 34 16.73 -2.47 15.38
N ILE A 35 16.61 -1.29 16.00
CA ILE A 35 17.77 -0.58 16.58
C ILE A 35 18.42 -1.40 17.70
N VAL A 36 17.62 -1.99 18.60
CA VAL A 36 18.13 -2.81 19.71
C VAL A 36 18.83 -4.07 19.19
N THR A 37 18.25 -4.76 18.21
CA THR A 37 18.85 -5.97 17.62
C THR A 37 20.14 -5.62 16.87
N GLU A 38 20.14 -4.60 16.02
CA GLU A 38 21.32 -4.19 15.26
C GLU A 38 22.45 -3.68 16.16
N SER A 39 22.13 -2.89 17.19
CA SER A 39 23.14 -2.42 18.16
C SER A 39 23.76 -3.57 18.96
N PHE A 40 22.99 -4.61 19.29
CA PHE A 40 23.52 -5.82 19.91
C PHE A 40 24.44 -6.58 18.95
N ILE A 41 24.02 -6.79 17.70
CA ILE A 41 24.83 -7.47 16.67
C ILE A 41 26.15 -6.73 16.47
N LEU A 42 26.13 -5.41 16.30
CA LEU A 42 27.32 -4.59 16.11
C LEU A 42 28.29 -4.61 17.31
N ARG A 43 27.78 -4.86 18.52
CA ARG A 43 28.62 -5.00 19.73
C ARG A 43 29.29 -6.36 19.83
N VAL A 44 28.64 -7.42 19.34
CA VAL A 44 29.14 -8.80 19.42
C VAL A 44 30.00 -9.17 18.22
N VAL A 45 29.68 -8.64 17.04
CA VAL A 45 30.36 -8.96 15.78
C VAL A 45 31.64 -8.13 15.62
N PRO A 46 32.76 -8.74 15.16
CA PRO A 46 33.98 -7.99 14.89
C PRO A 46 33.78 -6.94 13.79
N TRP A 47 34.37 -5.75 13.99
CA TRP A 47 34.12 -4.55 13.15
C TRP A 47 34.31 -4.76 11.64
N ARG A 48 35.20 -5.68 11.23
CA ARG A 48 35.45 -6.01 9.82
C ARG A 48 34.22 -6.63 9.14
N ILE A 49 33.50 -7.50 9.86
CA ILE A 49 32.29 -8.15 9.35
C ILE A 49 31.13 -7.14 9.37
N ALA A 50 31.07 -6.27 10.37
CA ALA A 50 30.10 -5.17 10.41
C ALA A 50 30.23 -4.19 9.23
N LEU A 51 31.45 -3.95 8.72
CA LEU A 51 31.62 -3.15 7.50
C LEU A 51 31.14 -3.89 6.24
N MET A 52 31.30 -5.21 6.19
CA MET A 52 30.86 -6.03 5.05
C MET A 52 29.32 -6.11 4.92
N SER A 53 28.57 -5.88 6.00
CA SER A 53 27.10 -5.84 5.96
C SER A 53 26.55 -4.48 5.46
N GLY A 54 27.35 -3.42 5.45
CA GLY A 54 26.97 -2.08 4.99
C GLY A 54 26.27 -2.05 3.61
N PRO A 55 26.82 -2.69 2.56
CA PRO A 55 26.18 -2.75 1.24
C PRO A 55 24.78 -3.38 1.26
N VAL A 56 24.52 -4.35 2.15
CA VAL A 56 23.20 -4.99 2.25
C VAL A 56 22.16 -4.04 2.84
N PHE A 57 22.56 -3.21 3.81
CA PHE A 57 21.69 -2.15 4.34
C PHE A 57 21.38 -1.10 3.28
N VAL A 58 22.39 -0.66 2.52
CA VAL A 58 22.19 0.30 1.41
C VAL A 58 21.24 -0.27 0.36
N ALA A 59 21.41 -1.54 -0.03
CA ALA A 59 20.51 -2.21 -0.98
C ALA A 59 19.08 -2.29 -0.42
N SER A 60 18.91 -2.58 0.87
CA SER A 60 17.61 -2.62 1.53
C SER A 60 16.90 -1.26 1.52
N PHE A 61 17.63 -0.18 1.83
CA PHE A 61 17.08 1.20 1.72
C PHE A 61 16.68 1.55 0.28
N PHE A 62 17.49 1.15 -0.70
CA PHE A 62 17.17 1.36 -2.11
C PHE A 62 15.90 0.61 -2.54
N PHE A 63 15.72 -0.64 -2.09
CA PHE A 63 14.49 -1.39 -2.35
C PHE A 63 13.26 -0.75 -1.71
N ILE A 64 13.37 -0.26 -0.47
CA ILE A 64 12.27 0.47 0.20
C ILE A 64 11.89 1.73 -0.59
N TYR A 65 12.88 2.46 -1.10
CA TYR A 65 12.64 3.66 -1.91
C TYR A 65 11.88 3.34 -3.20
N ILE A 66 12.31 2.31 -3.94
CA ILE A 66 11.61 1.85 -5.15
C ILE A 66 10.19 1.39 -4.83
N PHE A 67 10.03 0.60 -3.76
CA PHE A 67 8.72 0.12 -3.35
C PHE A 67 7.77 1.27 -3.05
N ARG A 68 8.22 2.27 -2.29
CA ARG A 68 7.43 3.47 -1.99
C ARG A 68 7.03 4.22 -3.27
N GLY A 69 7.96 4.35 -4.21
CA GLY A 69 7.71 4.97 -5.51
C GLY A 69 6.61 4.28 -6.33
N ALA A 70 6.49 2.96 -6.23
CA ALA A 70 5.46 2.18 -6.93
C ALA A 70 4.14 2.05 -6.15
N ALA A 71 4.21 1.81 -4.84
CA ALA A 71 3.03 1.51 -4.02
C ALA A 71 2.14 2.74 -3.80
N VAL A 72 2.74 3.91 -3.57
CA VAL A 72 2.01 5.17 -3.30
C VAL A 72 1.07 5.55 -4.45
N PRO A 73 1.52 5.70 -5.72
CA PRO A 73 0.63 6.06 -6.83
C PRO A 73 -0.43 5.00 -7.08
N LEU A 74 -0.10 3.72 -6.88
CA LEU A 74 -1.04 2.61 -7.07
C LEU A 74 -2.20 2.65 -6.07
N VAL A 75 -1.91 2.96 -4.81
CA VAL A 75 -2.92 3.15 -3.76
C VAL A 75 -3.78 4.37 -4.05
N PHE A 76 -3.19 5.49 -4.48
CA PHE A 76 -3.95 6.68 -4.86
C PHE A 76 -4.90 6.40 -6.03
N HIS A 77 -4.40 5.73 -7.08
CA HIS A 77 -5.20 5.35 -8.24
C HIS A 77 -6.35 4.41 -7.85
N SER A 78 -6.09 3.40 -7.01
CA SER A 78 -7.11 2.49 -6.51
C SER A 78 -8.21 3.23 -5.74
N LYS A 79 -7.85 4.18 -4.86
CA LYS A 79 -8.83 4.96 -4.09
C LYS A 79 -9.65 5.89 -5.00
N PHE A 80 -9.00 6.50 -5.99
CA PHE A 80 -9.68 7.35 -6.96
C PHE A 80 -10.71 6.54 -7.77
N ALA A 81 -10.30 5.41 -8.35
CA ALA A 81 -11.17 4.54 -9.12
C ALA A 81 -12.32 3.96 -8.28
N LEU A 82 -12.07 3.60 -7.02
CA LEU A 82 -13.14 3.14 -6.12
C LEU A 82 -14.17 4.24 -5.85
N SER A 83 -13.71 5.48 -5.65
CA SER A 83 -14.60 6.62 -5.45
C SER A 83 -15.44 6.93 -6.69
N THR A 84 -14.91 6.76 -7.90
CA THR A 84 -15.70 6.96 -9.13
C THR A 84 -16.74 5.86 -9.35
N VAL A 85 -16.42 4.61 -8.99
CA VAL A 85 -17.39 3.50 -8.98
C VAL A 85 -18.56 3.81 -8.04
N GLN A 86 -18.28 4.28 -6.83
CA GLN A 86 -19.31 4.64 -5.84
C GLN A 86 -20.18 5.82 -6.31
N ASP A 87 -19.57 6.84 -6.92
CA ASP A 87 -20.31 7.99 -7.47
C ASP A 87 -21.23 7.56 -8.64
N LEU A 88 -20.77 6.64 -9.50
CA LEU A 88 -21.58 6.06 -10.58
C LEU A 88 -22.77 5.26 -10.01
N GLN A 89 -22.55 4.43 -8.99
CA GLN A 89 -23.62 3.70 -8.31
C GLN A 89 -24.66 4.65 -7.71
N ALA A 90 -24.21 5.69 -7.00
CA ALA A 90 -25.10 6.69 -6.43
C ALA A 90 -25.96 7.36 -7.51
N THR A 91 -25.36 7.74 -8.64
CA THR A 91 -26.07 8.37 -9.76
C THR A 91 -27.11 7.44 -10.38
N VAL A 92 -26.78 6.15 -10.56
CA VAL A 92 -27.71 5.16 -11.10
C VAL A 92 -28.88 4.92 -10.15
N LEU A 93 -28.63 4.88 -8.84
CA LEU A 93 -29.67 4.72 -7.82
C LEU A 93 -30.61 5.94 -7.76
N THR A 94 -30.08 7.16 -7.87
CA THR A 94 -30.89 8.39 -7.80
C THR A 94 -31.67 8.68 -9.07
N SER A 95 -31.15 8.29 -10.24
CA SER A 95 -31.69 8.70 -11.55
C SER A 95 -32.02 7.52 -12.46
N CYS A 96 -32.40 6.38 -11.88
CA CYS A 96 -32.67 5.14 -12.59
C CYS A 96 -33.75 5.28 -13.69
N VAL A 97 -34.81 6.04 -13.42
CA VAL A 97 -35.93 6.27 -14.35
C VAL A 97 -35.44 7.04 -15.58
N SER A 98 -34.69 8.12 -15.39
CA SER A 98 -34.16 8.93 -16.48
C SER A 98 -33.14 8.20 -17.33
N ILE A 99 -32.31 7.34 -16.73
CA ILE A 99 -31.33 6.52 -17.46
C ILE A 99 -32.05 5.50 -18.35
N ARG A 100 -33.10 4.86 -17.81
CA ARG A 100 -33.92 3.90 -18.57
C ARG A 100 -34.69 4.58 -19.71
N ALA A 101 -35.28 5.74 -19.43
CA ALA A 101 -36.04 6.51 -20.41
C ALA A 101 -35.19 6.98 -21.61
N ASN A 102 -33.91 7.26 -21.38
CA ASN A 102 -32.97 7.71 -22.42
C ASN A 102 -32.09 6.58 -23.00
N SER A 103 -32.39 5.31 -22.70
CA SER A 103 -31.63 4.12 -23.16
C SER A 103 -30.10 4.20 -22.94
N MET A 104 -29.64 4.94 -21.93
CA MET A 104 -28.20 5.16 -21.66
C MET A 104 -27.54 4.05 -20.83
N PHE A 105 -28.23 2.92 -20.63
CA PHE A 105 -27.79 1.84 -19.73
C PHE A 105 -26.40 1.31 -20.10
N ASP A 106 -26.17 1.00 -21.37
CA ASP A 106 -24.91 0.39 -21.83
C ASP A 106 -23.71 1.32 -21.62
N GLY A 107 -23.89 2.63 -21.79
CA GLY A 107 -22.84 3.62 -21.55
C GLY A 107 -22.44 3.71 -20.08
N PHE A 108 -23.42 3.68 -19.17
CA PHE A 108 -23.15 3.64 -17.74
C PHE A 108 -22.51 2.31 -17.30
N MET A 109 -22.99 1.19 -17.84
CA MET A 109 -22.46 -0.14 -17.55
C MET A 109 -20.99 -0.27 -18.03
N ALA A 110 -20.68 0.20 -19.23
CA ALA A 110 -19.31 0.19 -19.75
C ALA A 110 -18.35 1.01 -18.88
N ARG A 111 -18.76 2.20 -18.42
CA ARG A 111 -17.97 3.03 -17.51
C ARG A 111 -17.78 2.35 -16.16
N PHE A 112 -18.85 1.78 -15.60
CA PHE A 112 -18.80 1.06 -14.33
C PHE A 112 -17.83 -0.13 -14.40
N ASN A 113 -17.91 -0.94 -15.47
CA ASN A 113 -17.03 -2.07 -15.69
C ASN A 113 -15.56 -1.64 -15.86
N HIS A 114 -15.31 -0.56 -16.61
CA HIS A 114 -13.95 -0.03 -16.78
C HIS A 114 -13.29 0.34 -15.44
N TYR A 115 -13.97 1.14 -14.60
CA TYR A 115 -13.42 1.52 -13.30
C TYR A 115 -13.34 0.34 -12.32
N SER A 116 -14.32 -0.56 -12.34
CA SER A 116 -14.30 -1.77 -11.49
C SER A 116 -13.12 -2.68 -11.83
N HIS A 117 -12.83 -2.91 -13.11
CA HIS A 117 -11.65 -3.65 -13.56
C HIS A 117 -10.36 -2.99 -13.08
N SER A 118 -10.29 -1.65 -13.14
CA SER A 118 -9.14 -0.91 -12.64
C SER A 118 -8.94 -1.08 -11.13
N VAL A 119 -10.02 -1.05 -10.34
CA VAL A 119 -9.94 -1.27 -8.88
C VAL A 119 -9.42 -2.67 -8.57
N ILE A 120 -9.98 -3.71 -9.22
CA ILE A 120 -9.58 -5.10 -9.01
C ILE A 120 -8.10 -5.30 -9.34
N ARG A 121 -7.63 -4.77 -10.48
CA ARG A 121 -6.23 -4.85 -10.90
C ARG A 121 -5.29 -4.14 -9.93
N CYS A 122 -5.62 -2.93 -9.51
CA CYS A 122 -4.82 -2.21 -8.52
C CYS A 122 -4.77 -2.97 -7.19
N HIS A 123 -5.89 -3.52 -6.73
CA HIS A 123 -5.94 -4.29 -5.50
C HIS A 123 -5.07 -5.55 -5.58
N TYR A 124 -5.15 -6.29 -6.68
CA TYR A 124 -4.31 -7.47 -6.93
C TYR A 124 -2.81 -7.11 -6.92
N LEU A 125 -2.42 -6.04 -7.60
CA LEU A 125 -1.04 -5.58 -7.65
C LEU A 125 -0.52 -5.17 -6.26
N ILE A 126 -1.33 -4.48 -5.46
CA ILE A 126 -0.96 -4.06 -4.09
C ILE A 126 -0.81 -5.26 -3.16
N PHE A 127 -1.78 -6.19 -3.16
CA PHE A 127 -1.80 -7.27 -2.17
C PHE A 127 -0.90 -8.44 -2.53
N HIS A 128 -0.81 -8.83 -3.80
CA HIS A 128 -0.05 -10.01 -4.20
C HIS A 128 1.32 -9.65 -4.75
N VAL A 129 1.39 -8.75 -5.73
CA VAL A 129 2.65 -8.46 -6.43
C VAL A 129 3.60 -7.66 -5.55
N CYS A 130 3.11 -6.56 -4.96
CA CYS A 130 3.89 -5.73 -4.05
C CYS A 130 4.35 -6.51 -2.81
N SER A 131 3.48 -7.30 -2.18
CA SER A 131 3.85 -8.11 -1.00
C SER A 131 4.88 -9.19 -1.34
N CYS A 132 4.68 -9.93 -2.44
CA CYS A 132 5.63 -10.94 -2.90
C CYS A 132 6.99 -10.32 -3.26
N TRP A 133 6.98 -9.15 -3.91
CA TRP A 133 8.19 -8.42 -4.24
C TRP A 133 8.97 -8.04 -2.98
N VAL A 134 8.33 -7.45 -1.97
CA VAL A 134 8.99 -7.10 -0.69
C VAL A 134 9.52 -8.35 0.00
N GLN A 135 8.71 -9.41 0.12
CA GLN A 135 9.10 -10.65 0.76
C GLN A 135 10.32 -11.28 0.09
N SER A 136 10.37 -11.30 -1.25
CA SER A 136 11.51 -11.85 -2.01
C SER A 136 12.81 -11.08 -1.77
N ARG A 137 12.75 -9.74 -1.65
CA ARG A 137 13.92 -8.89 -1.41
C ARG A 137 14.40 -8.95 0.03
N VAL A 138 13.46 -8.97 0.98
CA VAL A 138 13.76 -9.21 2.40
C VAL A 138 14.47 -10.56 2.56
N PHE A 139 13.93 -11.63 1.97
CA PHE A 139 14.57 -12.94 2.01
C PHE A 139 15.98 -12.93 1.42
N LEU A 140 16.18 -12.31 0.26
CA LEU A 140 17.51 -12.18 -0.35
C LEU A 140 18.50 -11.44 0.55
N CYS A 141 18.13 -10.28 1.11
CA CYS A 141 18.99 -9.51 2.00
C CYS A 141 19.35 -10.30 3.27
N PHE A 142 18.38 -10.96 3.90
CA PHE A 142 18.63 -11.77 5.09
C PHE A 142 19.48 -13.00 4.77
N SER A 143 19.24 -13.71 3.67
CA SER A 143 20.08 -14.84 3.25
C SER A 143 21.53 -14.42 3.01
N CYS A 144 21.76 -13.27 2.36
CA CYS A 144 23.10 -12.72 2.19
C CYS A 144 23.78 -12.40 3.53
N LEU A 145 23.04 -11.82 4.49
CA LEU A 145 23.57 -11.57 5.83
C LEU A 145 23.88 -12.89 6.56
N THR A 146 23.00 -13.89 6.49
CA THR A 146 23.24 -15.20 7.09
C THR A 146 24.49 -15.85 6.52
N CYS A 147 24.70 -15.80 5.20
CA CYS A 147 25.93 -16.31 4.58
C CYS A 147 27.20 -15.53 4.97
N LEU A 148 27.08 -14.26 5.38
CA LEU A 148 28.22 -13.45 5.83
C LEU A 148 28.55 -13.67 7.31
N PHE A 149 27.59 -14.12 8.12
CA PHE A 149 27.74 -14.33 9.56
C PHE A 149 27.90 -15.81 9.97
N ALA A 150 27.58 -16.76 9.08
CA ALA A 150 27.80 -18.19 9.26
C ALA A 150 29.23 -18.59 8.89
#